data_AF-A0A0G1GSG8-F1
#
_entry.id   AF-A0A0G1GSG8-F1
#
_cell.length_a   1.000
_cell.length_b   1.000
_cell.length_c   1.000
_cell.angle_alpha   90.00
_cell.angle_beta   90.00
_cell.angle_gamma   90.00
#
_symmetry.space_group_name_H-M   'P 1'
#
loop_
_entity.id
_entity.type
_entity.pdbx_description
1 polymer ?
#
loop_
_entity_poly.entity_id
_entity_poly.type
_entity_poly.pdbx_seq_one_letter_code
_entity_poly.pdbx_strand_id
1 'polypeptide(L)' 'MIVNSGLHPVTVIDTLTDDKLQRLLERDIVTCFRLMKAIENESVSDILTPTEIEHAKEDIQLICKNNG' A
#
# COMPACT_ATOMS: atom_id res chain seq x y z
N MET A 1 -20.95 -1.41 2.04
CA MET A 1 -20.05 -0.54 2.82
C MET A 1 -18.64 -1.09 2.64
N ILE A 2 -17.72 -0.33 2.04
CA ILE A 2 -16.40 -0.78 1.53
C ILE A 2 -15.40 -1.12 2.67
N VAL A 3 -15.82 -0.93 3.93
CA VAL A 3 -14.98 -1.04 5.14
C VAL A 3 -14.65 -2.47 5.58
N ASN A 4 -15.33 -3.50 5.07
CA ASN A 4 -15.06 -4.91 5.45
C ASN A 4 -14.36 -5.74 4.36
N SER A 5 -13.82 -5.12 3.29
CA SER A 5 -13.38 -5.85 2.09
C SER A 5 -11.86 -5.82 1.84
N GLY A 6 -11.05 -5.29 2.76
CA GLY A 6 -9.60 -5.12 2.51
C GLY A 6 -9.27 -4.11 1.40
N LEU A 7 -10.24 -3.28 1.01
CA LEU A 7 -10.15 -2.26 -0.03
C LEU A 7 -9.77 -0.89 0.56
N HIS A 8 -8.88 -0.88 1.54
CA HIS A 8 -8.34 0.37 2.06
C HIS A 8 -7.55 1.07 0.94
N PRO A 9 -7.80 2.36 0.67
CA PRO A 9 -7.07 3.08 -0.38
C PRO A 9 -5.62 3.25 0.04
N VAL A 10 -4.68 3.20 -0.91
CA VAL A 10 -3.23 3.31 -0.63
C VAL A 10 -2.86 4.66 0.02
N THR A 11 -3.71 5.68 -0.15
CA THR A 11 -3.54 7.03 0.42
C THR A 11 -3.61 7.09 1.94
N VAL A 12 -4.00 6.00 2.63
CA VAL A 12 -3.98 5.95 4.11
C VAL A 12 -2.60 5.57 4.67
N ILE A 13 -1.63 5.26 3.80
CA ILE A 13 -0.28 4.91 4.20
C ILE A 13 0.54 6.20 4.31
N ASP A 14 0.59 6.77 5.51
CA ASP A 14 1.23 8.06 5.78
C ASP A 14 2.76 8.03 5.62
N THR A 15 3.36 6.83 5.57
CA THR A 15 4.81 6.65 5.37
C THR A 15 5.24 6.87 3.91
N LEU A 16 4.29 6.93 2.97
CA LEU A 16 4.57 7.19 1.56
C LEU A 16 4.42 8.68 1.23
N THR A 17 5.40 9.22 0.51
CA THR A 17 5.33 10.60 0.01
C THR A 17 4.31 10.73 -1.12
N ASP A 18 3.79 11.94 -1.34
CA ASP A 18 2.84 12.24 -2.42
C ASP A 18 3.34 11.79 -3.81
N ASP A 19 4.63 11.98 -4.09
CA ASP A 19 5.27 11.52 -5.34
C ASP A 19 5.16 10.00 -5.52
N LYS A 20 5.41 9.25 -4.44
CA LYS A 20 5.34 7.78 -4.47
C LYS A 20 3.92 7.30 -4.58
N LEU A 21 3.00 7.93 -3.85
CA LEU A 21 1.57 7.67 -3.97
C LEU A 21 1.11 7.90 -5.41
N GLN A 22 1.50 9.02 -6.03
CA GLN A 22 1.16 9.29 -7.42
C GLN A 22 1.69 8.21 -8.37
N ARG A 23 2.95 7.80 -8.23
CA ARG A 23 3.54 6.72 -9.05
C ARG A 23 2.84 5.37 -8.86
N LEU A 24 2.35 5.08 -7.66
CA LEU A 24 1.54 3.89 -7.39
C LEU A 24 0.16 3.98 -8.07
N LEU A 25 -0.49 5.14 -8.00
CA LEU A 25 -1.77 5.39 -8.67
C LEU A 25 -1.66 5.27 -10.20
N GLU A 26 -0.58 5.80 -10.79
CA GLU A 26 -0.27 5.66 -12.22
C GLU A 26 -0.11 4.20 -12.67
N ARG A 27 0.21 3.30 -11.74
CA ARG A 27 0.29 1.84 -11.97
C ARG A 27 -0.97 1.08 -11.57
N ASP A 28 -2.09 1.77 -11.36
CA ASP A 28 -3.35 1.18 -10.92
C ASP A 28 -3.26 0.50 -9.53
N ILE A 29 -2.25 0.85 -8.73
CA ILE A 29 -2.07 0.38 -7.35
C ILE A 29 -2.80 1.35 -6.42
N VAL A 30 -4.12 1.22 -6.37
CA VAL A 30 -5.00 2.16 -5.65
C VAL A 30 -5.43 1.69 -4.26
N THR A 31 -5.20 0.40 -3.93
CA THR A 31 -5.57 -0.18 -2.63
C THR A 31 -4.39 -0.83 -1.93
N CYS A 32 -4.44 -0.90 -0.60
CA CYS A 32 -3.50 -1.63 0.24
C CYS A 32 -3.34 -3.09 -0.19
N PHE A 33 -4.43 -3.75 -0.59
CA PHE A 33 -4.37 -5.11 -1.13
C PHE A 33 -3.53 -5.21 -2.42
N ARG A 34 -3.76 -4.28 -3.36
CA ARG A 34 -2.97 -4.24 -4.60
C ARG A 34 -1.52 -3.90 -4.34
N LEU A 35 -1.25 -3.00 -3.40
CA LEU A 35 0.10 -2.66 -3.00
C LEU A 35 0.81 -3.86 -2.38
N MET A 36 0.15 -4.60 -1.48
CA MET A 36 0.70 -5.83 -0.89
C MET A 36 1.03 -6.87 -1.97
N LYS A 37 0.14 -7.07 -2.95
CA LYS A 37 0.40 -7.95 -4.09
C LYS A 37 1.55 -7.47 -4.97
N ALA A 38 1.67 -6.17 -5.19
CA ALA A 38 2.74 -5.58 -5.97
C ALA A 38 4.10 -5.71 -5.26
N ILE A 39 4.11 -5.60 -3.92
CA ILE A 39 5.27 -5.88 -3.08
C ILE A 39 5.68 -7.35 -3.15
N GLU A 40 4.73 -8.29 -3.02
CA GLU A 40 4.98 -9.73 -3.14
C GLU A 40 5.56 -10.13 -4.50
N ASN A 41 5.16 -9.41 -5.56
CA ASN A 41 5.63 -9.63 -6.93
C ASN A 41 6.87 -8.79 -7.29
N GLU A 42 7.46 -8.06 -6.33
CA GLU A 42 8.60 -7.17 -6.52
C GLU A 42 8.39 -6.06 -7.59
N SER A 43 7.14 -5.71 -7.92
CA SER A 43 6.79 -4.78 -9.01
C SER A 43 6.77 -3.31 -8.60
N VAL A 44 7.18 -3.00 -7.37
CA VAL A 44 7.29 -1.64 -6.81
C VAL A 44 8.70 -1.27 -6.37
N SER A 45 9.69 -2.13 -6.59
CA SER A 45 11.09 -1.92 -6.17
C SER A 45 11.76 -0.71 -6.83
N ASP A 46 11.18 -0.17 -7.91
CA ASP A 46 11.61 1.05 -8.58
C ASP A 46 10.87 2.32 -8.08
N ILE A 47 9.85 2.15 -7.23
CA ILE A 47 9.06 3.22 -6.61
C ILE A 47 9.40 3.34 -5.12
N LEU A 48 9.49 2.21 -4.44
CA LEU A 48 9.69 2.10 -3.00
C LEU A 48 11.07 1.51 -2.70
N THR A 49 11.74 2.09 -1.71
CA THR A 49 12.97 1.51 -1.16
C THR A 49 12.65 0.29 -0.28
N PRO A 50 13.62 -0.59 0.00
CA PRO A 50 13.41 -1.74 0.88
C PRO A 50 12.84 -1.35 2.26
N THR A 51 13.30 -0.25 2.84
CA THR A 51 12.80 0.26 4.13
C THR A 51 11.34 0.69 4.04
N GLU A 52 10.95 1.35 2.96
CA GLU A 52 9.57 1.80 2.75
C GLU A 52 8.64 0.64 2.44
N ILE A 53 9.14 -0.41 1.77
CA ILE A 53 8.39 -1.65 1.56
C ILE A 53 8.05 -2.29 2.91
N GLU A 54 9.02 -2.37 3.84
CA GLU A 54 8.78 -2.94 5.16
C GLU A 54 7.80 -2.08 5.97
N HIS A 55 7.98 -0.75 5.99
CA HIS A 55 7.02 0.14 6.67
C HIS A 55 5.61 0.07 6.05
N ALA A 56 5.49 0.04 4.72
CA ALA A 56 4.20 -0.09 4.06
C ALA A 56 3.52 -1.43 4.40
N LYS A 57 4.27 -2.53 4.52
CA LYS A 57 3.72 -3.82 4.97
C LYS A 57 3.19 -3.71 6.41
N GLU A 58 3.94 -3.10 7.31
CA GLU A 58 3.53 -2.90 8.70
C GLU A 58 2.26 -2.04 8.80
N ASP A 59 2.22 -0.93 8.08
CA ASP A 59 1.06 -0.04 8.00
C ASP A 59 -0.17 -0.80 7.48
N ILE A 60 -0.03 -1.49 6.34
CA ILE A 60 -1.10 -2.30 5.75
C ILE A 60 -1.61 -3.35 6.75
N GLN A 61 -0.72 -4.01 7.49
CA GLN A 61 -1.12 -4.99 8.50
C GLN A 61 -1.89 -4.35 9.66
N LEU A 62 -1.46 -3.19 10.14
CA LEU A 62 -2.16 -2.42 11.19
C LEU A 62 -3.55 -1.99 10.74
N ILE A 63 -3.65 -1.41 9.54
CA ILE A 63 -4.91 -0.94 8.95
C ILE A 63 -5.89 -2.11 8.75
N CYS A 64 -5.40 -3.25 8.25
CA CYS A 64 -6.24 -4.41 7.99
C CYS A 64 -6.60 -5.19 9.27
N LYS A 65 -5.74 -5.21 10.31
CA LYS A 65 -6.04 -5.86 11.60
C LYS A 65 -7.02 -5.09 12.47
N ASN A 66 -7.02 -3.75 12.42
CA ASN A 66 -7.90 -2.93 13.25
C ASN A 66 -9.38 -2.93 12.80
N ASN A 67 -9.75 -3.74 11.78
CA ASN A 67 -11.12 -3.90 11.30
C ASN A 67 -11.63 -5.35 11.42
N GLY A 68 -10.98 -6.20 12.22
CA GLY A 68 -11.37 -7.59 12.51
C GLY A 68 -12.16 -7.75 13.80
#